data_AF-A0A2U8DYS1-F1
#
_entry.id   AF-A0A2U8DYS1-F1
#
_cell.length_a   1.000
_cell.length_b   1.000
_cell.length_c   1.000
_cell.angle_alpha   90.00
_cell.angle_beta   90.00
_cell.angle_gamma   90.00
#
_symmetry.space_group_name_H-M   'P 1'
#
loop_
_entity.id
_entity.type
_entity.pdbx_description
1 polymer ?
#
loop_
_entity_poly.entity_id
_entity_poly.type
_entity_poly.pdbx_seq_one_letter_code
_entity_poly.pdbx_strand_id
1 'polypeptide(L)'
;MAEGKEIKLNEQIFDNAISKLTNYKSNLVATNNNFNKTNANLKGKWLGDGGTAFILSANVLKANFLKMTQELQEEINDLTSAKISMFGLDSSLAHSITEAILGPGVGGIEVAASMADKQTK
;
A
#
# COMPACT_ATOMS: atom_id res chain seq x y z
N MET A 1 -28.29 13.47 -5.54
CA MET A 1 -27.36 13.36 -4.39
C MET A 1 -27.21 11.88 -4.13
N ALA A 2 -26.15 11.24 -4.64
CA ALA A 2 -25.95 9.82 -4.40
C ALA A 2 -25.61 9.64 -2.92
N GLU A 3 -26.48 8.95 -2.17
CA GLU A 3 -26.19 8.50 -0.82
C GLU A 3 -24.93 7.64 -0.89
N GLY A 4 -23.81 8.21 -0.44
CA GLY A 4 -22.54 7.49 -0.38
C GLY A 4 -22.73 6.29 0.53
N LYS A 5 -22.69 5.08 -0.04
CA LYS A 5 -22.65 3.84 0.74
C LYS A 5 -21.46 3.95 1.68
N GLU A 6 -21.74 4.04 2.97
CA GLU A 6 -20.74 4.05 4.02
C GLU A 6 -19.96 2.72 3.92
N ILE A 7 -18.73 2.80 3.42
CA ILE A 7 -17.85 1.63 3.33
C ILE A 7 -17.45 1.31 4.77
N LYS A 8 -17.87 0.15 5.29
CA LYS A 8 -17.39 -0.38 6.57
C LYS A 8 -15.90 -0.72 6.43
N LEU A 9 -15.05 0.28 6.63
CA LEU A 9 -13.61 0.17 6.61
C LEU A 9 -13.15 -0.51 7.91
N ASN A 10 -12.37 -1.58 7.77
CA ASN A 10 -11.62 -2.18 8.87
C ASN A 10 -10.14 -2.19 8.53
N GLU A 11 -9.29 -2.42 9.54
CA GLU A 11 -7.84 -2.37 9.39
C GLU A 11 -7.32 -3.29 8.27
N GLN A 12 -7.91 -4.47 8.13
CA GLN A 12 -7.54 -5.46 7.12
C GLN A 12 -7.80 -4.98 5.68
N ILE A 13 -8.84 -4.17 5.45
CA ILE A 13 -9.11 -3.58 4.13
C ILE A 13 -7.99 -2.61 3.73
N PHE A 14 -7.50 -1.79 4.67
CA PHE A 14 -6.34 -0.92 4.43
C PHE A 14 -5.09 -1.72 4.13
N ASP A 15 -4.77 -2.74 4.92
CA ASP A 15 -3.59 -3.58 4.69
C ASP A 15 -3.62 -4.27 3.33
N ASN A 16 -4.79 -4.80 2.95
CA ASN A 16 -4.98 -5.42 1.63
C ASN A 16 -4.81 -4.40 0.49
N ALA A 17 -5.33 -3.18 0.64
CA ALA A 17 -5.19 -2.13 -0.36
C ALA A 17 -3.73 -1.67 -0.51
N ILE A 18 -3.06 -1.37 0.61
CA ILE A 18 -1.65 -0.97 0.66
C ILE A 18 -0.76 -2.06 0.04
N SER A 19 -1.01 -3.33 0.36
CA SER A 19 -0.29 -4.46 -0.22
C SER A 19 -0.47 -4.56 -1.75
N LYS A 20 -1.71 -4.43 -2.25
CA LYS A 20 -1.98 -4.42 -3.70
C LYS A 20 -1.27 -3.27 -4.41
N LEU A 21 -1.35 -2.05 -3.88
CA LEU A 21 -0.69 -0.88 -4.46
C LEU A 21 0.83 -1.04 -4.45
N THR A 22 1.39 -1.59 -3.37
CA THR A 22 2.83 -1.89 -3.27
C THR A 22 3.27 -2.88 -4.36
N ASN A 23 2.46 -3.93 -4.60
CA ASN A 23 2.72 -4.89 -5.67
C ASN A 23 2.63 -4.24 -7.07
N TYR A 24 1.62 -3.40 -7.31
CA TYR A 24 1.52 -2.66 -8.57
C TYR A 24 2.71 -1.74 -8.80
N LYS A 25 3.14 -1.02 -7.77
CA LYS A 25 4.33 -0.17 -7.84
C LYS A 25 5.58 -0.98 -8.17
N SER A 26 5.78 -2.12 -7.52
CA SER A 26 6.90 -3.03 -7.79
C SER A 26 6.90 -3.53 -9.24
N ASN A 27 5.74 -3.97 -9.74
CA ASN A 27 5.57 -4.42 -11.12
C ASN A 27 5.87 -3.30 -12.13
N LEU A 28 5.44 -2.08 -11.82
CA LEU A 28 5.67 -0.92 -12.66
C LEU A 28 7.16 -0.56 -12.75
N VAL A 29 7.87 -0.58 -11.62
CA VAL A 29 9.32 -0.38 -11.55
C VAL A 29 10.07 -1.45 -12.35
N ALA A 30 9.71 -2.73 -12.17
CA ALA A 30 10.32 -3.83 -12.91
C ALA A 30 10.08 -3.69 -14.43
N THR A 31 8.87 -3.29 -14.83
CA THR A 31 8.50 -3.06 -16.22
C THR A 31 9.30 -1.92 -16.83
N ASN A 32 9.41 -0.80 -16.13
CA ASN A 32 10.21 0.35 -16.56
C ASN A 32 11.70 -0.03 -16.72
N ASN A 33 12.26 -0.80 -15.79
CA ASN A 33 13.64 -1.27 -15.88
C ASN A 33 13.88 -2.16 -17.12
N ASN A 34 12.97 -3.10 -17.37
CA ASN A 34 13.04 -3.97 -18.55
C ASN A 34 12.86 -3.19 -19.86
N PHE A 35 11.94 -2.23 -19.89
CA PHE A 35 11.70 -1.33 -21.01
C PHE A 35 12.95 -0.51 -21.34
N ASN A 36 13.56 0.14 -20.34
CA ASN A 36 14.76 0.94 -20.52
C ASN A 36 15.95 0.11 -21.00
N LYS A 37 16.14 -1.09 -20.43
CA LYS A 37 17.19 -2.03 -20.87
C LYS A 37 17.01 -2.43 -22.34
N THR A 38 15.78 -2.77 -22.73
CA THR A 38 15.46 -3.17 -24.10
C THR A 38 15.69 -2.03 -25.08
N ASN A 39 15.27 -0.82 -24.75
CA ASN A 39 15.45 0.35 -25.61
C ASN A 39 16.93 0.76 -25.75
N ALA A 40 17.72 0.68 -24.67
CA ALA A 40 19.16 0.92 -24.74
C ALA A 40 19.85 -0.07 -25.68
N ASN A 41 19.50 -1.37 -25.58
CA ASN A 41 20.00 -2.40 -26.48
C ASN A 41 19.59 -2.16 -27.94
N LEU A 42 18.36 -1.71 -28.18
CA LEU A 42 17.88 -1.39 -29.52
C LEU A 42 18.64 -0.21 -30.12
N LYS A 43 18.88 0.86 -29.34
CA LYS A 43 19.63 2.04 -29.81
C LYS A 43 21.07 1.70 -30.23
N GLY A 44 21.71 0.79 -29.50
CA GLY A 44 23.05 0.32 -29.86
C GLY A 44 23.10 -0.41 -31.22
N LYS A 45 21.98 -0.95 -31.69
CA LYS A 45 21.87 -1.68 -32.97
C LYS A 45 21.24 -0.84 -34.08
N TRP A 46 20.36 0.09 -33.74
CA TRP A 46 19.67 0.97 -34.67
C TRP A 46 20.25 2.38 -34.62
N LEU A 47 21.31 2.57 -35.41
CA LEU A 47 22.01 3.84 -35.54
C LEU A 47 21.25 4.80 -36.49
N GLY A 48 21.59 6.09 -36.43
CA GLY A 48 20.96 7.15 -37.23
C GLY A 48 19.70 7.75 -36.60
N ASP A 49 19.09 8.67 -37.35
CA ASP A 49 18.02 9.54 -36.86
C ASP A 49 16.74 8.80 -36.49
N GLY A 50 16.40 7.73 -37.22
CA GLY A 50 15.25 6.88 -36.89
C GLY A 50 15.37 6.24 -35.50
N GLY A 51 16.54 5.69 -35.19
CA GLY A 51 16.80 5.15 -33.84
C GLY A 51 16.86 6.24 -32.77
N THR A 52 17.29 7.46 -33.10
CA THR A 52 17.24 8.60 -32.17
C THR A 52 15.80 9.01 -31.87
N ALA A 53 14.96 9.15 -32.90
CA ALA A 53 13.55 9.50 -32.77
C ALA A 53 12.77 8.45 -31.96
N PHE A 54 13.06 7.17 -32.16
CA PHE A 54 12.50 6.08 -31.35
C PHE A 54 12.82 6.25 -29.86
N ILE A 55 14.09 6.53 -29.52
CA ILE A 55 14.50 6.72 -28.12
C ILE A 55 13.89 7.96 -27.48
N LEU A 56 13.79 9.06 -28.23
CA LEU A 56 13.09 10.25 -27.74
C LEU A 56 11.62 9.94 -27.40
N SER A 57 10.95 9.17 -28.25
CA SER A 57 9.57 8.71 -27.99
C SER A 57 9.49 7.77 -26.80
N ALA A 58 10.45 6.85 -26.65
CA ALA A 58 10.53 5.95 -25.51
C ALA A 58 10.76 6.69 -24.19
N ASN A 59 11.49 7.80 -24.19
CA ASN A 59 11.72 8.63 -23.00
C ASN A 59 10.42 9.25 -22.46
N VAL A 60 9.44 9.54 -23.33
CA VAL A 60 8.10 9.99 -22.90
C VAL A 60 7.41 8.90 -22.08
N LEU A 61 7.45 7.65 -22.55
CA LEU A 61 6.90 6.51 -21.80
C LEU A 61 7.64 6.30 -20.47
N LYS A 62 8.97 6.41 -20.47
CA LYS A 62 9.78 6.35 -19.24
C LYS A 62 9.34 7.39 -18.22
N ALA A 63 9.09 8.63 -18.64
CA ALA A 63 8.60 9.68 -17.76
C ALA A 63 7.23 9.34 -17.17
N ASN A 64 6.33 8.76 -17.97
CA ASN A 64 5.02 8.30 -17.49
C ASN A 64 5.14 7.17 -16.46
N PHE A 65 6.05 6.20 -16.67
CA PHE A 65 6.33 5.16 -15.66
C PHE A 65 6.79 5.75 -14.34
N LEU A 66 7.70 6.74 -14.38
CA LEU A 66 8.17 7.42 -13.18
C LEU A 66 7.06 8.18 -12.47
N LYS A 67 6.25 8.93 -13.21
CA LYS A 67 5.10 9.67 -12.66
C LYS A 67 4.12 8.73 -11.96
N MET A 68 3.72 7.65 -12.61
CA MET A 68 2.75 6.70 -12.07
C MET A 68 3.32 5.90 -10.87
N THR A 69 4.63 5.66 -10.85
CA THR A 69 5.31 5.09 -9.67
C THR A 69 5.24 6.04 -8.48
N GLN A 70 5.41 7.35 -8.71
CA GLN A 70 5.31 8.37 -7.68
C GLN A 70 3.87 8.53 -7.18
N GLU A 71 2.89 8.61 -8.08
CA GLU A 71 1.45 8.67 -7.71
C GLU A 71 1.03 7.46 -6.86
N LEU A 72 1.51 6.25 -7.19
CA LEU A 72 1.27 5.06 -6.35
C LEU A 72 1.94 5.16 -4.98
N GLN A 73 3.11 5.78 -4.88
CA GLN A 73 3.79 5.98 -3.60
C GLN A 73 3.05 6.99 -2.72
N GLU A 74 2.55 8.07 -3.30
CA GLU A 74 1.73 9.07 -2.63
C GLU A 74 0.43 8.44 -2.10
N GLU A 75 -0.29 7.69 -2.94
CA GLU A 75 -1.51 6.97 -2.54
C GLU A 75 -1.25 5.95 -1.40
N ILE A 76 -0.13 5.21 -1.46
CA ILE A 76 0.26 4.30 -0.36
C ILE A 76 0.46 5.06 0.95
N ASN A 77 1.11 6.23 0.90
CA ASN A 77 1.36 7.05 2.07
C ASN A 77 0.06 7.63 2.64
N ASP A 78 -0.85 8.07 1.77
CA ASP A 78 -2.15 8.61 2.16
C ASP A 78 -3.03 7.54 2.81
N LEU A 79 -3.11 6.34 2.21
CA LEU A 79 -3.81 5.19 2.79
C LEU A 79 -3.21 4.75 4.11
N THR A 80 -1.88 4.74 4.23
CA THR A 80 -1.19 4.41 5.49
C THR A 80 -1.50 5.43 6.57
N SER A 81 -1.49 6.72 6.22
CA SER A 81 -1.82 7.81 7.15
C SER A 81 -3.28 7.75 7.57
N ALA A 82 -4.21 7.47 6.66
CA ALA A 82 -5.62 7.27 6.95
C ALA A 82 -5.85 6.04 7.85
N LYS A 83 -5.15 4.93 7.60
CA LYS A 83 -5.17 3.74 8.47
C LYS A 83 -4.76 4.11 9.90
N ILE A 84 -3.64 4.81 10.06
CA ILE A 84 -3.13 5.25 11.37
C ILE A 84 -4.13 6.19 12.05
N SER A 85 -4.72 7.13 11.31
CA SER A 85 -5.70 8.06 11.86
C SER A 85 -6.98 7.35 12.31
N MET A 86 -7.44 6.32 11.60
CA MET A 86 -8.68 5.60 11.93
C MET A 86 -8.50 4.57 13.05
N PHE A 87 -7.38 3.83 13.06
CA PHE A 87 -7.19 2.69 13.98
C PHE A 87 -6.08 2.91 15.02
N GLY A 88 -5.17 3.85 14.79
CA GLY A 88 -4.11 4.20 15.75
C GLY A 88 -4.64 4.96 16.97
N LEU A 89 -5.72 5.73 16.82
CA LEU A 89 -6.45 6.30 17.95
C LEU A 89 -7.18 5.22 18.75
N ASP A 90 -7.68 4.17 18.09
CA ASP A 90 -8.39 3.08 18.75
C ASP A 90 -7.45 2.19 19.58
N SER A 91 -6.21 1.95 19.14
CA SER A 91 -5.23 1.22 19.97
C SER A 91 -4.80 2.06 21.17
N SER A 92 -4.62 3.38 21.00
CA SER A 92 -4.30 4.30 22.11
C SER A 92 -5.49 4.43 23.07
N LEU A 93 -6.72 4.51 22.57
CA LEU A 93 -7.93 4.57 23.38
C LEU A 93 -8.19 3.24 24.09
N ALA A 94 -8.04 2.10 23.41
CA ALA A 94 -8.14 0.77 24.01
C ALA A 94 -7.06 0.60 25.10
N HIS A 95 -5.84 1.08 24.85
CA HIS A 95 -4.78 1.10 25.86
C HIS A 95 -5.14 2.02 27.03
N SER A 96 -5.63 3.24 26.79
CA SER A 96 -6.05 4.17 27.84
C SER A 96 -7.28 3.70 28.63
N ILE A 97 -8.25 3.03 28.00
CA ILE A 97 -9.37 2.38 28.68
C ILE A 97 -8.86 1.21 29.52
N THR A 98 -7.94 0.41 28.98
CA THR A 98 -7.30 -0.69 29.72
C THR A 98 -6.53 -0.15 30.93
N GLU A 99 -5.74 0.91 30.78
CA GLU A 99 -5.05 1.58 31.90
C GLU A 99 -6.03 2.23 32.89
N ALA A 100 -7.12 2.83 32.42
CA ALA A 100 -8.14 3.45 33.27
C ALA A 100 -8.96 2.41 34.07
N ILE A 101 -9.17 1.22 33.53
CA ILE A 101 -9.93 0.14 34.18
C ILE A 101 -9.01 -0.75 35.05
N LEU A 102 -7.79 -1.04 34.61
CA LEU A 102 -6.89 -2.02 35.24
C LEU A 102 -5.69 -1.39 35.96
N GLY A 103 -5.50 -0.08 35.84
CA GLY A 103 -4.36 0.65 36.41
C GLY A 103 -3.09 0.56 35.54
N PRO A 104 -2.13 1.49 35.73
CA PRO A 104 -0.87 1.48 35.00
C PRO A 104 -0.03 0.26 35.42
N GLY A 105 0.21 -0.67 34.49
CA GLY A 105 1.15 -1.79 34.72
C GLY A 105 0.73 -3.19 34.28
N VAL A 106 -0.45 -3.40 33.67
CA VAL A 106 -0.84 -4.73 33.17
C VAL A 106 -0.38 -4.93 31.72
N GLY A 107 0.94 -4.98 31.53
CA GLY A 107 1.61 -5.28 30.26
C GLY A 107 1.59 -6.76 29.86
N GLY A 108 0.46 -7.46 30.07
CA GLY A 108 0.38 -8.88 29.76
C GLY A 108 -0.96 -9.49 30.16
N ILE A 109 -1.97 -9.35 29.31
CA ILE A 109 -3.06 -10.31 29.26
C ILE A 109 -3.05 -10.86 27.84
N GLU A 110 -2.40 -12.02 27.69
CA GLU A 110 -2.63 -12.88 26.55
C GLU A 110 -4.14 -13.07 26.44
N VAL A 111 -4.70 -12.73 25.28
CA VAL A 111 -6.08 -13.02 24.94
C VAL A 111 -6.22 -14.54 24.91
N ALA A 112 -6.61 -15.12 26.05
CA ALA A 112 -7.07 -16.49 26.15
C ALA A 112 -8.42 -16.60 25.43
N ALA A 113 -8.36 -16.69 24.10
CA ALA A 113 -9.46 -17.13 23.29
C ALA A 113 -9.74 -18.59 23.63
N SER A 114 -10.79 -18.85 24.43
CA SER A 114 -11.67 -20.03 24.37
C SER A 114 -12.30 -20.30 25.75
N MET A 115 -13.44 -19.68 26.03
CA MET A 115 -14.47 -20.32 26.86
C MET A 115 -15.72 -20.53 26.02
N ALA A 116 -15.87 -21.74 25.50
CA ALA A 116 -17.16 -22.39 25.28
C ALA A 116 -16.95 -23.84 24.83
N ASP A 117 -16.96 -24.79 25.76
CA ASP A 117 -17.90 -25.90 25.60
C ASP A 117 -18.43 -26.40 26.94
N LYS A 118 -19.66 -26.88 26.87
CA LYS A 118 -20.72 -26.85 27.88
C LYS A 118 -20.51 -27.78 29.07
N GLN A 119 -20.96 -27.30 30.24
CA GLN A 119 -21.64 -28.14 31.22
C GLN A 119 -22.92 -28.72 30.59
N THR A 120 -23.04 -30.04 30.55
CA THR A 120 -24.35 -30.70 30.70
C THR A 120 -24.18 -32.09 31.32
N LYS A 121 -24.65 -32.18 32.57
CA LYS A 121 -25.10 -33.34 33.37
C LYS A 121 -24.09 -34.44 33.72
#